data_AF-A0A2V8Q3Z2-F1
#
_entry.id   AF-A0A2V8Q3Z2-F1
#
_cell.length_a   1.000
_cell.length_b   1.000
_cell.length_c   1.000
_cell.angle_alpha   90.00
_cell.angle_beta   90.00
_cell.angle_gamma   90.00
#
_symmetry.space_group_name_H-M   'P 1'
#
loop_
_entity.id
_entity.type
_entity.pdbx_description
1 polymer ?
#
loop_
_entity_poly.entity_id
_entity_poly.type
_entity_poly.pdbx_seq_one_letter_code
_entity_poly.pdbx_strand_id
1 'polypeptide(L)'
;MTKSRDESDAEKKAHNPSRRKFLKGVGIAGAGAAVVDKLWIEAEAKEEQSANGQTLSGNIKVTLDVNGEKRNVQIEPRTTLLNALRNHAEPAITGPKLVCDVGTCGACTVLLDGKPAYSCLVLAVDATKKKITTVEGLGTPENPNAVQAAFVEKDALMCGFCTPGFVTTISAYLKKNPNPSMAQVREACKGNFCRCGTYPRVFEAALAAARSGKV
;
A
#
# COMPACT_ATOMS: atom_id res chain seq x y z
N MET A 1 73.09 -4.89 -52.77
CA MET A 1 72.56 -4.10 -53.89
C MET A 1 71.51 -3.14 -53.34
N THR A 2 71.89 -1.92 -52.95
CA THR A 2 71.88 -0.68 -53.77
C THR A 2 70.52 -0.23 -54.29
N LYS A 3 70.13 0.97 -53.83
CA LYS A 3 69.27 2.01 -54.49
C LYS A 3 67.80 1.65 -54.72
N SER A 4 66.80 2.55 -54.66
CA SER A 4 66.62 3.94 -54.20
C SER A 4 65.24 4.38 -54.72
N ARG A 5 64.49 5.19 -53.93
CA ARG A 5 63.45 6.15 -54.36
C ARG A 5 62.16 5.54 -54.97
N ASP A 6 60.96 6.05 -54.74
CA ASP A 6 60.51 7.44 -54.63
C ASP A 6 59.38 7.65 -53.59
N GLU A 7 59.27 8.90 -53.16
CA GLU A 7 58.25 9.52 -52.30
C GLU A 7 56.89 9.66 -53.03
N SER A 8 55.78 9.59 -52.29
CA SER A 8 54.63 10.46 -52.57
C SER A 8 53.72 10.60 -51.35
N ASP A 9 53.46 11.87 -51.05
CA ASP A 9 52.77 12.47 -49.92
C ASP A 9 51.31 12.03 -49.69
N ALA A 10 50.92 12.03 -48.41
CA ALA A 10 49.56 12.38 -48.00
C ALA A 10 49.59 13.15 -46.67
N GLU A 11 49.32 14.44 -46.78
CA GLU A 11 49.37 15.48 -45.76
C GLU A 11 48.61 15.15 -44.47
N LYS A 12 49.30 15.26 -43.33
CA LYS A 12 48.67 15.41 -42.02
C LYS A 12 48.11 16.82 -41.90
N LYS A 13 46.80 16.99 -42.08
CA LYS A 13 46.10 18.26 -41.80
C LYS A 13 46.25 18.63 -40.32
N ALA A 14 47.04 19.67 -40.05
CA ALA A 14 47.17 20.29 -38.74
C ALA A 14 45.81 20.87 -38.30
N HIS A 15 45.33 20.44 -37.14
CA HIS A 15 44.15 20.99 -36.49
C HIS A 15 44.48 22.40 -35.99
N ASN A 16 44.02 23.44 -36.71
CA ASN A 16 44.07 24.82 -36.23
C ASN A 16 42.66 25.25 -35.76
N PRO A 17 42.34 25.16 -34.46
CA PRO A 17 41.07 25.63 -33.96
C PRO A 17 41.13 27.16 -33.91
N SER A 18 40.47 27.83 -34.85
CA SER A 18 40.38 29.29 -34.82
C SER A 18 39.71 29.75 -33.53
N ARG A 19 40.19 30.87 -32.94
CA ARG A 19 39.61 31.50 -31.74
C ARG A 19 38.08 31.65 -31.82
N ARG A 20 37.54 31.90 -33.01
CA ARG A 20 36.09 31.99 -33.28
C ARG A 20 35.37 30.66 -33.08
N LYS A 21 35.99 29.52 -33.39
CA LYS A 21 35.43 28.18 -33.18
C LYS A 21 35.47 27.78 -31.70
N PHE A 22 36.53 28.14 -30.99
CA PHE A 22 36.64 27.96 -29.54
C PHE A 22 35.59 28.78 -28.78
N LEU A 23 35.46 30.08 -29.08
CA LEU A 23 34.46 30.95 -28.44
C LEU A 23 33.01 30.52 -28.72
N LYS A 24 32.74 29.97 -29.91
CA LYS A 24 31.41 29.38 -30.22
C LYS A 24 31.13 28.08 -29.45
N GLY A 25 32.16 27.28 -29.14
CA GLY A 25 32.01 26.06 -28.34
C GLY A 25 31.80 26.33 -26.84
N VAL A 26 32.49 27.34 -26.30
CA VAL A 26 32.37 27.74 -24.89
C VAL A 26 30.99 28.34 -24.57
N GLY A 27 30.37 29.04 -25.53
CA GLY A 27 29.03 29.62 -25.35
C GLY A 27 27.90 28.59 -25.19
N ILE A 28 28.07 27.35 -25.67
CA ILE A 28 27.05 26.29 -25.57
C ILE A 28 27.16 25.55 -24.23
N ALA A 29 28.37 25.44 -23.66
CA ALA A 29 28.60 24.76 -22.37
C ALA A 29 28.08 25.58 -21.17
N GLY A 30 28.15 26.92 -21.23
CA GLY A 30 27.75 27.80 -20.12
C GLY A 30 26.25 27.78 -19.81
N ALA A 31 25.40 27.62 -20.83
CA ALA A 31 23.94 27.57 -20.63
C ALA A 31 23.48 26.24 -19.99
N GLY A 32 24.19 25.14 -20.23
CA GLY A 32 23.87 23.83 -19.66
C GLY A 32 24.16 23.75 -18.16
N ALA A 33 25.30 24.27 -17.71
CA ALA A 33 25.69 24.25 -16.30
C ALA A 33 24.72 25.03 -15.40
N ALA A 34 24.30 26.23 -15.84
CA ALA A 34 23.35 27.04 -15.08
C ALA A 34 21.96 26.39 -14.95
N VAL A 35 21.53 25.61 -15.95
CA VAL A 35 20.26 24.87 -15.88
C VAL A 35 20.38 23.67 -14.95
N VAL A 36 21.51 22.95 -14.97
CA VAL A 36 21.75 21.82 -14.05
C VAL A 36 21.86 22.29 -12.60
N ASP A 37 22.60 23.36 -12.32
CA ASP A 37 22.69 23.94 -10.98
C ASP A 37 21.32 24.42 -10.48
N LYS A 38 20.53 25.06 -11.34
CA LYS A 38 19.19 25.50 -10.98
C LYS A 38 18.26 24.32 -10.69
N LEU A 39 18.34 23.25 -11.49
CA LEU A 39 17.55 22.03 -11.26
C LEU A 39 17.98 21.31 -9.98
N TRP A 40 19.27 21.32 -9.64
CA TRP A 40 19.80 20.72 -8.42
C TRP A 40 19.38 21.54 -7.19
N ILE A 41 19.49 22.87 -7.24
CA ILE A 41 19.01 23.78 -6.19
C ILE A 41 17.48 23.69 -6.04
N GLU A 42 16.73 23.58 -7.13
CA GLU A 42 15.27 23.39 -7.09
C GLU A 42 14.87 22.01 -6.52
N ALA A 43 15.71 20.98 -6.68
CA ALA A 43 15.52 19.67 -6.07
C ALA A 43 15.85 19.69 -4.56
N GLU A 44 16.98 20.30 -4.18
CA GLU A 44 17.38 20.47 -2.77
C GLU A 44 16.40 21.35 -2.00
N ALA A 45 15.91 22.45 -2.59
CA ALA A 45 14.90 23.31 -1.98
C ALA A 45 13.54 22.61 -1.80
N LYS A 46 13.19 21.66 -2.67
CA LYS A 46 11.99 20.82 -2.51
C LYS A 46 12.18 19.77 -1.41
N GLU A 47 13.38 19.24 -1.23
CA GLU A 47 13.71 18.36 -0.10
C GLU A 47 13.73 19.13 1.24
N GLU A 48 14.29 20.34 1.30
CA GLU A 48 14.28 21.18 2.50
C GLU A 48 12.87 21.64 2.90
N GLN A 49 12.01 21.99 1.94
CA GLN A 49 10.60 22.28 2.22
C GLN A 49 9.82 21.05 2.73
N SER A 50 10.25 19.84 2.36
CA SER A 50 9.70 18.60 2.92
C SER A 50 10.28 18.25 4.29
N ALA A 51 11.48 18.74 4.63
CA ALA A 51 12.13 18.52 5.92
C ALA A 51 11.52 19.36 7.06
N ASN A 52 10.76 20.41 6.74
CA ASN A 52 10.05 21.23 7.72
C ASN A 52 8.66 20.66 8.06
N GLY A 53 8.59 19.34 8.27
CA GLY A 53 7.37 18.65 8.65
C GLY A 53 6.83 19.14 10.00
N GLN A 54 5.56 19.54 10.04
CA GLN A 54 4.93 19.99 11.28
C GLN A 54 4.87 18.83 12.29
N THR A 55 5.53 18.96 13.44
CA THR A 55 5.42 17.98 14.53
C THR A 55 4.00 17.96 15.06
N LEU A 56 3.35 16.80 14.96
CA LEU A 56 2.03 16.57 15.57
C LEU A 56 2.24 16.10 17.02
N SER A 57 1.56 16.72 17.98
CA SER A 57 1.62 16.37 19.40
C SER A 57 0.28 16.57 20.10
N GLY A 58 0.06 15.85 21.19
CA GLY A 58 -1.21 15.89 21.93
C GLY A 58 -2.36 15.24 21.17
N ASN A 59 -3.59 15.44 21.64
CA ASN A 59 -4.78 14.98 20.90
C ASN A 59 -5.05 15.90 19.71
N ILE A 60 -5.17 15.28 18.55
CA ILE A 60 -5.54 15.92 17.29
C ILE A 60 -6.86 15.35 16.78
N LYS A 61 -7.62 16.20 16.10
CA LYS A 61 -8.85 15.79 15.41
C LYS A 61 -8.50 15.32 14.01
N VAL A 62 -8.87 14.08 13.68
CA VAL A 62 -8.75 13.54 12.33
C VAL A 62 -10.09 13.04 11.81
N THR A 63 -10.25 13.02 10.48
CA THR A 63 -11.44 12.47 9.82
C THR A 63 -11.06 11.20 9.08
N LEU A 64 -11.75 10.10 9.38
CA LEU A 64 -11.60 8.79 8.74
C LEU A 64 -12.81 8.52 7.85
N ASP A 65 -12.59 7.94 6.67
CA ASP A 65 -13.67 7.46 5.78
C ASP A 65 -13.83 5.96 5.99
N VAL A 66 -14.80 5.57 6.82
CA VAL A 66 -14.99 4.17 7.24
C VAL A 66 -16.35 3.67 6.78
N ASN A 67 -16.34 2.61 5.99
CA ASN A 67 -17.55 1.99 5.42
C ASN A 67 -18.42 3.00 4.62
N GLY A 68 -17.80 4.01 4.02
CA GLY A 68 -18.47 5.07 3.26
C GLY A 68 -18.94 6.27 4.11
N GLU A 69 -18.69 6.25 5.42
CA GLU A 69 -19.09 7.30 6.35
C GLU A 69 -17.86 8.09 6.85
N LYS A 70 -17.94 9.43 6.82
CA LYS A 70 -16.92 10.30 7.40
C LYS A 70 -17.08 10.36 8.92
N ARG A 71 -16.07 9.90 9.66
CA ARG A 71 -16.04 9.89 11.13
C ARG A 71 -14.94 10.77 11.66
N ASN A 72 -15.28 11.69 12.55
CA ASN A 72 -14.30 12.52 13.25
C ASN A 72 -13.87 11.82 14.54
N VAL A 73 -12.57 11.66 14.74
CA VAL A 73 -12.00 11.05 15.96
C VAL A 73 -10.93 11.96 16.57
N GLN A 74 -10.86 11.97 17.90
CA GLN A 74 -9.84 12.69 18.68
C GLN A 74 -8.84 11.69 19.21
N ILE A 75 -7.58 11.78 18.76
CA ILE A 75 -6.53 10.78 19.01
C ILE A 75 -5.16 11.44 19.12
N GLU A 76 -4.20 10.75 19.75
CA GLU A 76 -2.79 11.10 19.60
C GLU A 76 -2.27 10.64 18.21
N PRO A 77 -1.25 11.30 17.64
CA PRO A 77 -0.69 10.94 16.32
C PRO A 77 -0.18 9.50 16.23
N ARG A 78 0.28 8.92 17.36
CA ARG A 78 0.78 7.54 17.45
C ARG A 78 -0.33 6.49 17.53
N THR A 79 -1.61 6.90 17.63
CA THR A 79 -2.71 5.96 17.76
C THR A 79 -2.87 5.15 16.48
N THR A 80 -2.83 3.82 16.62
CA THR A 80 -3.04 2.90 15.51
C THR A 80 -4.46 3.01 14.97
N LEU A 81 -4.66 2.71 13.69
CA LEU A 81 -5.97 2.68 13.05
C LEU A 81 -6.90 1.71 13.78
N LEU A 82 -6.39 0.56 14.23
CA LEU A 82 -7.17 -0.38 15.03
C LEU A 82 -7.72 0.26 16.30
N ASN A 83 -6.88 0.95 17.08
CA ASN A 83 -7.31 1.61 18.31
C ASN A 83 -8.27 2.77 18.02
N ALA A 84 -8.00 3.57 16.97
CA ALA A 84 -8.90 4.64 16.56
C ALA A 84 -10.31 4.12 16.22
N LEU A 85 -10.41 3.03 15.45
CA LEU A 85 -11.68 2.41 15.08
C LEU A 85 -12.44 1.84 16.28
N ARG A 86 -11.74 1.18 17.20
CA ARG A 86 -12.37 0.45 18.31
C ARG A 86 -12.71 1.32 19.51
N ASN A 87 -11.84 2.26 19.86
CA ASN A 87 -11.87 2.94 21.15
C ASN A 87 -12.12 4.45 21.04
N HIS A 88 -12.03 5.04 19.84
CA HIS A 88 -12.18 6.49 19.64
C HIS A 88 -13.26 6.86 18.61
N ALA A 89 -13.69 5.91 17.77
CA ALA A 89 -14.80 6.13 16.85
C ALA A 89 -16.13 6.02 17.60
N GLU A 90 -17.06 6.90 17.25
CA GLU A 90 -18.42 6.89 17.77
C GLU A 90 -19.41 6.72 16.61
N PRO A 91 -20.20 5.62 16.57
CA PRO A 91 -20.11 4.45 17.46
C PRO A 91 -18.83 3.62 17.22
N ALA A 92 -18.42 2.88 18.25
CA ALA A 92 -17.24 2.00 18.19
C ALA A 92 -17.35 0.94 17.07
N ILE A 93 -16.29 0.79 16.28
CA ILE A 93 -16.19 -0.23 15.22
C ILE A 93 -15.33 -1.38 15.75
N THR A 94 -15.99 -2.43 16.21
CA THR A 94 -15.34 -3.50 16.99
C THR A 94 -15.08 -4.78 16.20
N GLY A 95 -15.44 -4.84 14.93
CA GLY A 95 -15.22 -5.95 14.01
C GLY A 95 -13.74 -6.31 13.88
N PRO A 96 -12.85 -5.39 13.47
CA PRO A 96 -11.41 -5.62 13.53
C PRO A 96 -10.98 -5.87 14.98
N LYS A 97 -10.24 -6.96 15.23
CA LYS A 97 -9.91 -7.40 16.59
C LYS A 97 -8.47 -7.06 16.97
N LEU A 98 -8.31 -6.61 18.21
CA LEU A 98 -7.02 -6.52 18.90
C LEU A 98 -6.71 -7.88 19.53
N VAL A 99 -5.69 -8.56 19.00
CA VAL A 99 -5.26 -9.89 19.49
C VAL A 99 -3.76 -9.90 19.76
N CYS A 100 -2.92 -9.62 18.75
CA CYS A 100 -1.46 -9.62 18.92
C CYS A 100 -0.83 -8.23 19.03
N ASP A 101 -1.45 -7.21 18.41
CA ASP A 101 -0.93 -5.84 18.23
C ASP A 101 0.45 -5.69 17.57
N VAL A 102 1.06 -6.79 17.13
CA VAL A 102 2.40 -6.83 16.50
C VAL A 102 2.38 -7.35 15.06
N GLY A 103 1.22 -7.35 14.39
CA GLY A 103 1.11 -7.71 12.98
C GLY A 103 1.30 -9.20 12.63
N THR A 104 1.08 -10.11 13.57
CA THR A 104 1.28 -11.54 13.34
C THR A 104 -0.03 -12.30 13.07
N CYS A 105 -1.14 -11.96 13.74
CA CYS A 105 -2.33 -12.81 13.73
C CYS A 105 -3.35 -12.55 12.60
N GLY A 106 -3.35 -11.38 11.97
CA GLY A 106 -4.34 -10.97 10.96
C GLY A 106 -5.75 -10.65 11.44
N ALA A 107 -6.08 -10.82 12.72
CA ALA A 107 -7.44 -10.57 13.23
C ALA A 107 -7.90 -9.09 13.15
N CYS A 108 -6.94 -8.17 12.99
CA CYS A 108 -7.19 -6.73 12.80
C CYS A 108 -7.32 -6.31 11.33
N THR A 109 -7.43 -7.25 10.39
CA THR A 109 -7.45 -6.92 8.96
C THR A 109 -8.63 -6.02 8.61
N VAL A 110 -8.33 -4.92 7.92
CA VAL A 110 -9.26 -4.01 7.24
C VAL A 110 -8.84 -3.87 5.79
N LEU A 111 -9.68 -3.27 4.95
CA LEU A 111 -9.29 -2.85 3.61
C LEU A 111 -8.96 -1.36 3.60
N LEU A 112 -7.78 -1.01 3.12
CA LEU A 112 -7.39 0.37 2.78
C LEU A 112 -7.37 0.50 1.26
N ASP A 113 -8.25 1.34 0.72
CA ASP A 113 -8.48 1.47 -0.73
C ASP A 113 -8.71 0.09 -1.41
N GLY A 114 -9.46 -0.79 -0.74
CA GLY A 114 -9.76 -2.15 -1.22
C GLY A 114 -8.61 -3.17 -1.06
N LYS A 115 -7.47 -2.79 -0.46
CA LYS A 115 -6.34 -3.70 -0.20
C LYS A 115 -6.29 -4.11 1.27
N PRO A 116 -6.15 -5.41 1.60
CA PRO A 116 -5.99 -5.86 2.97
C PRO A 116 -4.77 -5.22 3.67
N ALA A 117 -4.96 -4.75 4.89
CA ALA A 117 -3.90 -4.23 5.76
C ALA A 117 -4.19 -4.57 7.23
N TYR A 118 -3.14 -4.81 8.01
CA TYR A 118 -3.25 -4.97 9.45
C TYR A 118 -3.37 -3.60 10.11
N SER A 119 -4.57 -3.26 10.57
CA SER A 119 -4.84 -1.93 11.14
C SER A 119 -4.06 -1.64 12.43
N CYS A 120 -3.48 -2.65 13.09
CA CYS A 120 -2.57 -2.44 14.22
C CYS A 120 -1.19 -1.89 13.81
N LEU A 121 -0.81 -2.00 12.53
CA LEU A 121 0.48 -1.51 12.00
C LEU A 121 0.33 -0.23 11.16
N VAL A 122 -0.86 0.38 11.18
CA VAL A 122 -1.15 1.61 10.43
C VAL A 122 -1.50 2.69 11.44
N LEU A 123 -0.92 3.88 11.33
CA LEU A 123 -1.35 5.01 12.14
C LEU A 123 -2.66 5.58 11.59
N ALA A 124 -3.58 5.98 12.48
CA ALA A 124 -4.85 6.54 12.05
C ALA A 124 -4.67 7.85 11.26
N VAL A 125 -3.64 8.63 11.57
CA VAL A 125 -3.29 9.86 10.83
C VAL A 125 -2.97 9.58 9.35
N ASP A 126 -2.30 8.47 9.07
CA ASP A 126 -1.91 8.07 7.71
C ASP A 126 -3.12 7.57 6.90
N ALA A 127 -4.18 7.13 7.59
CA ALA A 127 -5.39 6.59 6.97
C ALA A 127 -6.43 7.67 6.58
N THR A 128 -6.22 8.94 6.93
CA THR A 128 -7.19 10.04 6.72
C THR A 128 -7.61 10.27 5.27
N LYS A 129 -6.75 9.92 4.30
CA LYS A 129 -7.01 10.06 2.86
C LYS A 129 -7.38 8.74 2.18
N LYS A 130 -7.70 7.70 2.97
CA LYS A 130 -7.95 6.34 2.50
C LYS A 130 -9.39 5.95 2.74
N LYS A 131 -9.95 5.14 1.84
CA LYS A 131 -11.22 4.46 2.10
C LYS A 131 -10.95 3.23 2.96
N ILE A 132 -11.55 3.19 4.15
CA ILE A 132 -11.43 2.09 5.09
C ILE A 132 -12.69 1.24 4.99
N THR A 133 -12.56 -0.05 4.72
CA THR A 133 -13.66 -1.00 4.80
C THR A 133 -13.35 -2.05 5.86
N THR A 134 -14.23 -2.17 6.84
CA THR A 134 -14.16 -3.19 7.89
C THR A 134 -15.14 -4.34 7.59
N VAL A 135 -15.15 -5.39 8.42
CA VAL A 135 -16.08 -6.51 8.22
C VAL A 135 -17.55 -6.06 8.24
N GLU A 136 -17.88 -5.04 9.03
CA GLU A 136 -19.21 -4.44 9.12
C GLU A 136 -19.63 -3.75 7.81
N GLY A 137 -18.66 -3.23 7.04
CA GLY A 137 -18.91 -2.64 5.73
C GLY A 137 -19.04 -3.65 4.59
N LEU A 138 -18.78 -4.93 4.85
CA LEU A 138 -18.90 -5.99 3.85
C LEU A 138 -20.31 -6.57 3.78
N GLY A 139 -21.06 -6.55 4.89
CA GLY A 139 -22.43 -7.04 4.99
C GLY A 139 -22.88 -7.13 6.45
N THR A 140 -24.19 -7.28 6.65
CA THR A 140 -24.83 -7.32 7.98
C THR A 140 -25.43 -8.70 8.24
N PRO A 141 -25.88 -9.02 9.47
CA PRO A 141 -26.61 -10.27 9.73
C PRO A 141 -27.84 -10.47 8.85
N GLU A 142 -28.56 -9.39 8.51
CA GLU A 142 -29.77 -9.40 7.68
C GLU A 142 -29.44 -9.48 6.18
N ASN A 143 -28.29 -8.94 5.78
CA ASN A 143 -27.83 -8.96 4.40
C ASN A 143 -26.33 -9.27 4.34
N PRO A 144 -25.95 -10.54 4.60
CA PRO A 144 -24.55 -10.95 4.59
C PRO A 144 -24.02 -11.01 3.16
N ASN A 145 -22.74 -10.71 2.96
CA ASN A 145 -22.09 -11.01 1.68
C ASN A 145 -21.90 -12.52 1.50
N ALA A 146 -21.50 -12.94 0.28
CA ALA A 146 -21.30 -14.36 -0.01
C ALA A 146 -20.29 -15.04 0.93
N VAL A 147 -19.25 -14.32 1.37
CA VAL A 147 -18.24 -14.88 2.27
C VAL A 147 -18.81 -15.09 3.67
N GLN A 148 -19.50 -14.10 4.23
CA GLN A 148 -20.18 -14.19 5.53
C GLN A 148 -21.22 -15.31 5.53
N ALA A 149 -22.05 -15.39 4.49
CA ALA A 149 -23.05 -16.45 4.35
C ALA A 149 -22.40 -17.85 4.27
N ALA A 150 -21.34 -17.99 3.47
CA ALA A 150 -20.61 -19.26 3.36
C ALA A 150 -19.91 -19.65 4.67
N PHE A 151 -19.45 -18.68 5.47
CA PHE A 151 -18.86 -18.96 6.79
C PHE A 151 -19.88 -19.58 7.75
N VAL A 152 -21.13 -19.10 7.71
CA VAL A 152 -22.24 -19.69 8.48
C VAL A 152 -22.58 -21.08 7.96
N GLU A 153 -22.78 -21.22 6.65
CA GLU A 153 -23.18 -22.48 6.02
C GLU A 153 -22.14 -23.61 6.23
N LYS A 154 -20.85 -23.27 6.21
CA LYS A 154 -19.76 -24.24 6.34
C LYS A 154 -19.21 -24.40 7.75
N ASP A 155 -19.83 -23.77 8.75
CA ASP A 155 -19.36 -23.79 10.14
C ASP A 155 -17.87 -23.36 10.24
N ALA A 156 -17.52 -22.28 9.55
CA ALA A 156 -16.14 -21.81 9.38
C ALA A 156 -15.61 -20.99 10.56
N LEU A 157 -16.26 -21.05 11.71
CA LEU A 157 -15.89 -20.32 12.92
C LEU A 157 -16.20 -21.14 14.18
N MET A 158 -15.50 -20.82 15.27
CA MET A 158 -15.82 -21.34 16.60
C MET A 158 -15.92 -20.16 17.57
N CYS A 159 -14.81 -19.73 18.18
CA CYS A 159 -14.81 -18.57 19.08
C CYS A 159 -15.11 -17.23 18.36
N GLY A 160 -15.02 -17.20 17.03
CA GLY A 160 -15.34 -16.03 16.21
C GLY A 160 -14.29 -14.92 16.18
N PHE A 161 -13.24 -14.96 17.01
CA PHE A 161 -12.29 -13.83 17.14
C PHE A 161 -11.46 -13.56 15.88
N CYS A 162 -11.02 -14.61 15.17
CA CYS A 162 -10.28 -14.45 13.92
C CYS A 162 -11.19 -14.21 12.70
N THR A 163 -12.49 -14.50 12.82
CA THR A 163 -13.44 -14.51 11.71
C THR A 163 -13.49 -13.18 10.93
N PRO A 164 -13.52 -12.00 11.58
CA PRO A 164 -13.48 -10.72 10.88
C PRO A 164 -12.28 -10.56 9.94
N GLY A 165 -11.09 -10.98 10.39
CA GLY A 165 -9.86 -10.91 9.60
C GLY A 165 -9.90 -11.83 8.38
N PHE A 166 -10.35 -13.07 8.59
CA PHE A 166 -10.53 -14.03 7.49
C PHE A 166 -11.55 -13.56 6.46
N VAL A 167 -12.76 -13.17 6.90
CA VAL A 167 -13.83 -12.69 6.01
C VAL A 167 -13.34 -11.51 5.18
N THR A 168 -12.70 -10.53 5.82
CA THR A 168 -12.18 -9.34 5.14
C THR A 168 -11.11 -9.69 4.11
N THR A 169 -10.17 -10.57 4.47
CA THR A 169 -9.10 -11.04 3.57
C THR A 169 -9.67 -11.79 2.37
N ILE A 170 -10.58 -12.74 2.61
CA ILE A 170 -11.17 -13.60 1.57
C ILE A 170 -12.05 -12.76 0.64
N SER A 171 -12.88 -11.86 1.16
CA SER A 171 -13.69 -10.96 0.32
C SER A 171 -12.84 -10.11 -0.62
N ALA A 172 -11.73 -9.55 -0.14
CA ALA A 172 -10.82 -8.78 -0.99
C ALA A 172 -10.08 -9.65 -2.01
N TYR A 173 -9.70 -10.87 -1.62
CA TYR A 173 -9.03 -11.81 -2.50
C TYR A 173 -9.95 -12.28 -3.65
N LEU A 174 -11.17 -12.69 -3.32
CA LEU A 174 -12.13 -13.20 -4.30
C LEU A 174 -12.60 -12.14 -5.30
N LYS A 175 -12.60 -10.86 -4.94
CA LYS A 175 -12.82 -9.76 -5.91
C LYS A 175 -11.75 -9.70 -7.00
N LYS A 176 -10.52 -10.13 -6.70
CA LYS A 176 -9.40 -10.17 -7.65
C LYS A 176 -9.32 -11.52 -8.38
N ASN A 177 -9.67 -12.60 -7.70
CA ASN A 177 -9.65 -13.95 -8.22
C ASN A 177 -10.97 -14.66 -7.89
N PRO A 178 -12.00 -14.52 -8.74
CA PRO A 178 -13.34 -15.02 -8.46
C PRO A 178 -13.47 -16.55 -8.59
N ASN A 179 -12.48 -17.25 -9.14
CA ASN A 179 -12.47 -18.71 -9.27
C ASN A 179 -11.14 -19.31 -8.78
N PRO A 180 -10.84 -19.22 -7.47
CA PRO A 180 -9.55 -19.65 -6.95
C PRO A 180 -9.49 -21.16 -6.77
N SER A 181 -8.28 -21.72 -6.87
CA SER A 181 -8.00 -23.07 -6.42
C SER A 181 -7.87 -23.15 -4.90
N MET A 182 -7.85 -24.37 -4.35
CA MET A 182 -7.67 -24.55 -2.91
C MET A 182 -6.31 -24.07 -2.41
N ALA A 183 -5.24 -24.31 -3.17
CA ALA A 183 -3.91 -23.84 -2.83
C ALA A 183 -3.85 -22.30 -2.80
N GLN A 184 -4.53 -21.66 -3.74
CA GLN A 184 -4.65 -20.20 -3.82
C GLN A 184 -5.40 -19.59 -2.63
N VAL A 185 -6.50 -20.22 -2.18
CA VAL A 185 -7.21 -19.79 -0.97
C VAL A 185 -6.33 -19.92 0.27
N ARG A 186 -5.61 -21.05 0.42
CA ARG A 186 -4.68 -21.26 1.53
C ARG A 186 -3.61 -20.17 1.59
N GLU A 187 -3.03 -19.87 0.43
CA GLU A 187 -2.00 -18.84 0.28
C GLU A 187 -2.55 -17.45 0.64
N ALA A 188 -3.74 -17.09 0.16
CA ALA A 188 -4.40 -15.83 0.49
C ALA A 188 -4.67 -15.68 2.00
N CYS A 189 -4.94 -16.79 2.68
CA CYS A 189 -5.27 -16.82 4.10
C CYS A 189 -4.05 -16.96 5.03
N LYS A 190 -2.82 -17.14 4.53
CA LYS A 190 -1.62 -17.45 5.35
C LYS A 190 -1.31 -16.42 6.44
N GLY A 191 -1.77 -15.18 6.26
CA GLY A 191 -1.63 -14.09 7.21
C GLY A 191 -2.72 -14.02 8.28
N ASN A 192 -3.66 -14.97 8.33
CA ASN A 192 -4.73 -15.01 9.32
C ASN A 192 -4.61 -16.29 10.15
N PHE A 193 -4.48 -16.12 11.47
CA PHE A 193 -4.30 -17.24 12.40
C PHE A 193 -5.61 -17.56 13.13
N CYS A 194 -5.94 -18.85 13.15
CA CYS A 194 -7.04 -19.42 13.93
C CYS A 194 -6.50 -20.43 14.93
N ARG A 195 -6.63 -20.15 16.24
CA ARG A 195 -6.21 -21.08 17.29
C ARG A 195 -7.18 -22.24 17.48
N CYS A 196 -8.45 -22.05 17.14
CA CYS A 196 -9.47 -23.10 17.17
C CYS A 196 -9.26 -24.16 16.06
N GLY A 197 -8.47 -23.85 15.03
CA GLY A 197 -8.16 -24.80 13.96
C GLY A 197 -9.21 -24.92 12.86
N THR A 198 -10.06 -23.91 12.66
CA THR A 198 -11.17 -23.94 11.67
C THR A 198 -10.73 -23.83 10.20
N TYR A 199 -9.43 -23.86 9.90
CA TYR A 199 -8.88 -23.62 8.55
C TYR A 199 -9.55 -24.45 7.45
N PRO A 200 -9.77 -25.78 7.58
CA PRO A 200 -10.43 -26.55 6.52
C PRO A 200 -11.81 -25.99 6.16
N ARG A 201 -12.61 -25.61 7.17
CA ARG A 201 -13.95 -25.02 6.98
C ARG A 201 -13.90 -23.61 6.41
N VAL A 202 -12.94 -22.78 6.84
CA VAL A 202 -12.67 -21.46 6.26
C VAL A 202 -12.35 -21.57 4.76
N PHE A 203 -11.54 -22.56 4.41
CA PHE A 203 -11.14 -22.82 3.03
C PHE A 203 -12.32 -23.32 2.18
N GLU A 204 -13.13 -24.23 2.71
CA GLU A 204 -14.39 -24.68 2.09
C GLU A 204 -15.37 -23.50 1.88
N ALA A 205 -15.51 -22.62 2.88
CA ALA A 205 -16.35 -21.43 2.80
C ALA A 205 -15.89 -20.46 1.71
N ALA A 206 -14.59 -20.22 1.59
CA ALA A 206 -14.05 -19.36 0.54
C ALA A 206 -14.36 -19.89 -0.87
N LEU A 207 -14.19 -21.20 -1.09
CA LEU A 207 -14.53 -21.84 -2.37
C LEU A 207 -16.04 -21.83 -2.63
N ALA A 208 -16.87 -21.99 -1.59
CA ALA A 208 -18.32 -21.90 -1.72
C ALA A 208 -18.77 -20.47 -2.09
N ALA A 209 -18.20 -19.45 -1.45
CA ALA A 209 -18.45 -18.04 -1.76
C ALA A 209 -18.04 -17.68 -3.19
N ALA A 210 -16.92 -18.22 -3.69
CA ALA A 210 -16.50 -18.03 -5.08
C ALA A 210 -17.54 -18.53 -6.10
N ARG A 211 -18.19 -19.67 -5.82
CA ARG A 211 -19.20 -20.26 -6.72
C ARG A 211 -20.54 -19.51 -6.75
N SER A 212 -20.86 -18.72 -5.72
CA SER A 212 -22.13 -17.98 -5.66
C SER A 212 -22.14 -16.69 -6.51
N GLY A 213 -20.98 -16.25 -6.99
CA GLY A 213 -20.84 -15.12 -7.91
C GLY A 213 -21.13 -13.72 -7.32
N LYS A 214 -21.33 -13.60 -6.00
CA LYS A 214 -21.71 -12.36 -5.30
C LYS A 214 -20.69 -11.94 -4.23
N VAL A 215 -19.47 -11.59 -4.64
CA VAL A 215 -18.34 -11.24 -3.73
C VAL A 215 -18.15 -9.73 -3.57
#